data_AF-A0A8S1KMW1-F1
#
_entry.id   AF-A0A8S1KMW1-F1
#
_cell.length_a   1.000
_cell.length_b   1.000
_cell.length_c   1.000
_cell.angle_alpha   90.00
_cell.angle_beta   90.00
_cell.angle_gamma   90.00
#
_symmetry.space_group_name_H-M   'P 1'
#
loop_
_entity.id
_entity.type
_entity.pdbx_description
1 polymer ?
#
loop_
_entity_poly.entity_id
_entity_poly.type
_entity_poly.pdbx_seq_one_letter_code
_entity_poly.pdbx_strand_id
1 'polypeptide(L)'
;MKQSKQPQNQVHDDQFSGSNTPNVHGLFLPQTMTMGQISEDRKGEDQRLKLIRASTDPYEAFKDDDFLYPTKEDEMNLWQKYSGDYIQGMPVLPTGKCSLFCNIVCCFYFLIFGLVFVGIAGSITEIRLNYGKECEGKQQCIVDFIIEKNTYGPFFLYYELNEFYTSHSDFAQSISPKQMKGYELTDEEYDVYCPDTQSFQSLQRPEEFNKSYAGFMIDLNKKVNPCGIAAKYIFNDSFLLFDLNSEAPAPLALNSTAIAFSVDLEYKYSRTQNSQFRQWLDLDDEKIINWFNIQSLPLVRKLYARYDNDLSAGKYSIVIQNNYPTQIFGGEKYLIITTLSSFGSKNFSFGYLLIATAGVQFLSALIIYIKHRIVEKKEKHEQKIHADLKLKEKSD
;
A
#
# COMPACT_ATOMS: atom_id res chain seq x y z
N MET A 1 10.94 21.34 75.90
CA MET A 1 11.68 22.63 76.03
C MET A 1 12.08 23.06 74.63
N LYS A 2 11.34 24.00 74.01
CA LYS A 2 11.76 25.35 73.57
C LYS A 2 13.02 25.33 72.67
N GLN A 3 12.99 25.59 71.35
CA GLN A 3 12.50 26.72 70.50
C GLN A 3 13.68 27.50 69.90
N SER A 4 13.47 28.04 68.68
CA SER A 4 14.13 29.21 68.04
C SER A 4 15.24 28.90 67.02
N LYS A 5 15.36 29.51 65.83
CA LYS A 5 14.60 30.43 64.95
C LYS A 5 15.38 30.49 63.61
N GLN A 6 14.71 30.79 62.50
CA GLN A 6 15.35 31.25 61.22
C GLN A 6 15.97 32.66 61.38
N PRO A 7 16.74 33.15 60.38
CA PRO A 7 16.14 34.02 59.36
C PRO A 7 16.70 33.89 57.92
N GLN A 8 16.15 34.74 57.04
CA GLN A 8 16.12 34.76 55.58
C GLN A 8 17.36 35.38 54.87
N ASN A 9 17.41 35.11 53.55
CA ASN A 9 17.56 36.04 52.41
C ASN A 9 18.92 36.32 51.70
N GLN A 10 18.76 36.39 50.35
CA GLN A 10 19.52 37.10 49.30
C GLN A 10 20.83 36.44 48.79
N VAL A 11 20.94 35.99 47.52
CA VAL A 11 20.93 36.63 46.17
C VAL A 11 22.36 36.93 45.66
N HIS A 12 22.59 36.58 44.39
CA HIS A 12 23.59 37.06 43.41
C HIS A 12 24.83 36.19 43.02
N ASP A 13 24.94 36.06 41.69
CA ASP A 13 26.14 35.99 40.82
C ASP A 13 26.61 34.65 40.19
N ASP A 14 26.13 34.43 38.95
CA ASP A 14 26.88 34.61 37.68
C ASP A 14 28.20 33.85 37.38
N GLN A 15 28.16 33.18 36.21
CA GLN A 15 29.15 33.13 35.12
C GLN A 15 30.01 31.86 34.82
N PHE A 16 29.74 31.36 33.60
CA PHE A 16 30.63 31.01 32.47
C PHE A 16 31.11 29.56 32.19
N SER A 17 30.74 29.12 30.97
CA SER A 17 31.62 28.69 29.85
C SER A 17 31.86 27.20 29.55
N GLY A 18 31.50 26.81 28.31
CA GLY A 18 32.32 25.96 27.42
C GLY A 18 31.85 24.50 27.27
N SER A 19 31.02 24.17 26.27
CA SER A 19 31.40 23.66 24.93
C SER A 19 32.23 22.36 24.92
N ASN A 20 31.66 21.25 24.43
CA ASN A 20 32.09 20.53 23.20
C ASN A 20 31.64 19.05 23.10
N THR A 21 30.89 18.75 22.03
CA THR A 21 31.04 17.58 21.09
C THR A 21 30.70 16.14 21.59
N PRO A 22 30.69 15.06 20.75
CA PRO A 22 30.60 14.91 19.28
C PRO A 22 29.71 13.71 18.74
N ASN A 23 29.55 13.66 17.41
CA ASN A 23 29.65 12.53 16.44
C ASN A 23 28.86 11.21 16.57
N VAL A 24 28.48 10.44 15.53
CA VAL A 24 28.27 10.50 14.05
C VAL A 24 28.39 9.04 13.54
N HIS A 25 27.65 8.71 12.46
CA HIS A 25 27.86 7.70 11.38
C HIS A 25 26.68 6.72 11.22
N GLY A 26 26.17 6.43 10.00
CA GLY A 26 26.54 6.82 8.63
C GLY A 26 25.64 6.08 7.62
N LEU A 27 25.39 6.64 6.42
CA LEU A 27 25.96 6.22 5.11
C LEU A 27 25.01 5.27 4.32
N PHE A 28 24.75 5.29 3.00
CA PHE A 28 25.43 5.72 1.75
C PHE A 28 24.36 5.85 0.60
N LEU A 29 24.27 6.97 -0.15
CA LEU A 29 24.59 7.24 -1.60
C LEU A 29 23.74 6.53 -2.71
N PRO A 30 23.81 6.91 -4.03
CA PRO A 30 24.48 8.07 -4.72
C PRO A 30 23.58 8.88 -5.73
N GLN A 31 23.81 10.20 -5.93
CA GLN A 31 24.54 10.94 -7.02
C GLN A 31 23.82 11.01 -8.40
N THR A 32 23.76 12.07 -9.23
CA THR A 32 24.46 13.37 -9.47
C THR A 32 23.57 14.20 -10.46
N MET A 33 23.47 15.54 -10.47
CA MET A 33 24.43 16.49 -11.08
C MET A 33 24.08 17.97 -10.71
N THR A 34 25.03 18.63 -10.04
CA THR A 34 25.51 20.03 -10.15
C THR A 34 24.56 21.22 -10.43
N MET A 35 24.43 22.12 -9.44
CA MET A 35 24.23 23.57 -9.63
C MET A 35 25.46 24.33 -9.15
N GLY A 36 25.97 25.23 -10.01
CA GLY A 36 27.10 26.11 -9.75
C GLY A 36 26.76 27.29 -8.85
N GLN A 37 27.80 27.81 -8.22
CA GLN A 37 27.86 28.76 -7.10
C GLN A 37 27.15 30.10 -7.33
N ILE A 38 26.41 30.56 -6.31
CA ILE A 38 26.00 31.95 -6.12
C ILE A 38 27.09 32.65 -5.31
N SER A 39 27.77 33.63 -5.92
CA SER A 39 28.58 34.61 -5.20
C SER A 39 27.69 35.77 -4.76
N GLU A 40 27.87 36.16 -3.51
CA GLU A 40 27.26 37.32 -2.85
C GLU A 40 27.51 38.62 -3.60
N ASP A 41 26.46 39.42 -3.80
CA ASP A 41 26.61 40.88 -3.86
C ASP A 41 25.60 41.52 -2.89
N ARG A 42 26.07 41.64 -1.64
CA ARG A 42 25.38 42.23 -0.47
C ARG A 42 25.30 43.76 -0.58
N LYS A 43 24.49 44.28 -1.50
CA LYS A 43 24.16 45.72 -1.54
C LYS A 43 22.68 46.08 -1.69
N GLY A 44 21.79 45.10 -1.92
CA GLY A 44 20.35 45.35 -2.11
C GLY A 44 19.46 45.16 -0.86
N GLU A 45 19.97 44.52 0.19
CA GLU A 45 19.14 44.04 1.32
C GLU A 45 18.85 45.14 2.36
N ASP A 46 19.65 46.21 2.39
CA ASP A 46 19.61 47.24 3.44
C ASP A 46 18.63 48.41 3.13
N GLN A 47 18.04 48.45 1.93
CA GLN A 47 16.99 49.42 1.59
C GLN A 47 15.57 48.87 1.78
N ARG A 48 15.35 47.56 1.56
CA ARG A 48 14.03 46.92 1.77
C ARG A 48 13.64 46.84 3.26
N LEU A 49 14.61 46.62 4.15
CA LEU A 49 14.37 46.56 5.59
C LEU A 49 14.09 47.93 6.24
N LYS A 50 14.42 49.05 5.56
CA LYS A 50 14.08 50.40 6.03
C LYS A 50 12.66 50.84 5.69
N LEU A 51 12.07 50.31 4.61
CA LEU A 51 10.69 50.63 4.22
C LEU A 51 9.64 49.84 5.02
N ILE A 52 9.98 48.66 5.53
CA ILE A 52 9.04 47.80 6.28
C ILE A 52 8.86 48.27 7.74
N ARG A 53 9.75 49.10 8.27
CA ARG A 53 9.69 49.57 9.68
C ARG A 53 9.00 50.93 9.87
N ALA A 54 8.40 51.49 8.82
CA ALA A 54 7.69 52.76 8.86
C ALA A 54 6.24 52.61 8.38
N SER A 55 5.46 51.75 9.02
CA SER A 55 3.99 51.87 9.00
C SER A 55 3.42 51.09 10.19
N THR A 56 2.89 51.81 11.17
CA THR A 56 2.20 51.27 12.34
C THR A 56 0.68 51.30 12.18
N ASP A 57 0.18 51.27 10.95
CA ASP A 57 -1.24 51.11 10.67
C ASP A 57 -1.46 50.05 9.58
N PRO A 58 -2.03 48.87 9.93
CA PRO A 58 -2.29 47.81 8.97
C PRO A 58 -3.38 48.15 7.94
N TYR A 59 -4.07 49.30 8.06
CA TYR A 59 -5.08 49.75 7.09
C TYR A 59 -4.56 50.74 6.02
N GLU A 60 -3.36 51.30 6.16
CA GLU A 60 -2.78 52.16 5.10
C GLU A 60 -1.97 51.38 4.05
N ALA A 61 -1.49 50.17 4.35
CA ALA A 61 -0.70 49.35 3.43
C ALA A 61 -1.50 48.80 2.21
N PHE A 62 -2.81 49.05 2.16
CA PHE A 62 -3.71 48.61 1.09
C PHE A 62 -4.13 49.73 0.12
N LYS A 63 -3.54 50.94 0.21
CA LYS A 63 -3.87 52.06 -0.70
C LYS A 63 -2.95 52.25 -1.90
N ASP A 64 -1.79 51.61 -1.91
CA ASP A 64 -0.89 51.65 -3.07
C ASP A 64 -1.03 50.36 -3.88
N ASP A 65 -2.06 50.33 -4.75
CA ASP A 65 -2.24 49.29 -5.78
C ASP A 65 -1.06 49.23 -6.79
N ASP A 66 -0.15 50.20 -6.73
CA ASP A 66 1.00 50.34 -7.63
C ASP A 66 2.17 49.38 -7.33
N PHE A 67 2.15 48.63 -6.21
CA PHE A 67 3.22 47.67 -5.90
C PHE A 67 2.96 46.24 -6.40
N LEU A 68 1.76 45.96 -6.92
CA LEU A 68 1.36 44.60 -7.32
C LEU A 68 1.71 44.23 -8.77
N TYR A 69 2.10 45.19 -9.61
CA TYR A 69 2.45 44.95 -11.00
C TYR A 69 3.61 45.85 -11.46
N PRO A 70 4.55 45.34 -12.29
CA PRO A 70 5.60 46.16 -12.86
C PRO A 70 5.02 47.31 -13.69
N THR A 71 5.63 48.50 -13.58
CA THR A 71 5.25 49.69 -14.34
C THR A 71 5.51 49.48 -15.84
N LYS A 72 4.63 50.07 -16.65
CA LYS A 72 4.32 49.74 -18.05
C LYS A 72 5.46 49.93 -19.07
N GLU A 73 6.66 50.35 -18.66
CA GLU A 73 7.69 50.86 -19.59
C GLU A 73 8.88 49.95 -19.85
N ASP A 74 9.01 48.76 -19.21
CA ASP A 74 10.09 47.81 -19.53
C ASP A 74 9.64 46.38 -19.91
N GLU A 75 8.33 46.09 -19.99
CA GLU A 75 7.83 44.72 -20.26
C GLU A 75 7.06 44.53 -21.56
N MET A 76 7.37 45.28 -22.62
CA MET A 76 6.78 44.99 -23.94
C MET A 76 7.45 43.83 -24.70
N ASN A 77 8.26 42.99 -24.03
CA ASN A 77 8.89 41.80 -24.65
C ASN A 77 8.65 40.48 -23.87
N LEU A 78 8.36 40.51 -22.57
CA LEU A 78 8.23 39.27 -21.78
C LEU A 78 6.79 38.73 -21.78
N TRP A 79 5.81 39.58 -21.50
CA TRP A 79 4.40 39.18 -21.55
C TRP A 79 3.93 38.80 -22.96
N GLN A 80 4.46 39.45 -24.00
CA GLN A 80 4.18 39.07 -25.40
C GLN A 80 4.64 37.64 -25.74
N LYS A 81 5.68 37.13 -25.09
CA LYS A 81 6.17 35.75 -25.25
C LYS A 81 5.21 34.72 -24.64
N TYR A 82 4.43 35.10 -23.63
CA TYR A 82 3.46 34.25 -22.93
C TYR A 82 1.99 34.57 -23.29
N SER A 83 1.72 35.68 -23.97
CA SER A 83 0.39 36.02 -24.48
C SER A 83 0.14 35.23 -25.76
N GLY A 84 -0.55 34.09 -25.64
CA GLY A 84 -1.36 33.41 -26.68
C GLY A 84 -0.67 32.96 -27.97
N ASP A 85 -0.02 33.86 -28.69
CA ASP A 85 0.39 33.71 -30.10
C ASP A 85 1.79 33.11 -30.29
N TYR A 86 2.62 33.06 -29.24
CA TYR A 86 4.02 32.61 -29.31
C TYR A 86 4.34 31.35 -28.49
N ILE A 87 3.34 30.70 -27.91
CA ILE A 87 3.55 29.39 -27.28
C ILE A 87 3.79 28.39 -28.41
N GLN A 88 5.05 27.96 -28.60
CA GLN A 88 5.40 26.90 -29.55
C GLN A 88 4.75 25.58 -29.12
N GLY A 89 3.51 25.37 -29.56
CA GLY A 89 2.84 24.08 -29.47
C GLY A 89 3.23 23.20 -30.64
N MET A 90 3.47 21.91 -30.41
CA MET A 90 3.55 20.93 -31.48
C MET A 90 2.12 20.46 -31.81
N PRO A 91 1.51 20.86 -32.94
CA PRO A 91 0.19 20.37 -33.30
C PRO A 91 0.30 18.89 -33.70
N VAL A 92 -0.17 18.00 -32.83
CA VAL A 92 -0.24 16.57 -33.14
C VAL A 92 -1.47 16.34 -34.00
N LEU A 93 -1.28 16.21 -35.31
CA LEU A 93 -2.34 15.85 -36.25
C LEU A 93 -2.36 14.33 -36.43
N PRO A 94 -3.35 13.60 -35.86
CA PRO A 94 -3.41 12.15 -35.98
C PRO A 94 -3.82 11.76 -37.41
N THR A 95 -2.83 11.52 -38.26
CA THR A 95 -3.09 10.95 -39.60
C THR A 95 -3.47 9.48 -39.48
N GLY A 96 -4.30 8.98 -40.40
CA GLY A 96 -4.72 7.57 -40.41
C GLY A 96 -3.54 6.58 -40.49
N LYS A 97 -2.45 6.94 -41.18
CA LYS A 97 -1.22 6.13 -41.27
C LYS A 97 -0.46 6.09 -39.95
N CYS A 98 -0.31 7.24 -39.28
CA CYS A 98 0.32 7.32 -37.97
C CYS A 98 -0.48 6.52 -36.93
N SER A 99 -1.80 6.70 -36.91
CA SER A 99 -2.69 5.94 -36.02
C SER A 99 -2.63 4.43 -36.28
N LEU A 100 -2.60 4.00 -37.54
CA LEU A 100 -2.46 2.58 -37.89
C LEU A 100 -1.14 1.99 -37.38
N PHE A 101 -0.02 2.69 -37.61
CA PHE A 101 1.29 2.27 -37.12
C PHE A 101 1.32 2.15 -35.60
N CYS A 102 0.85 3.18 -34.88
CA CYS A 102 0.80 3.16 -33.42
C CYS A 102 -0.06 2.01 -32.88
N ASN A 103 -1.24 1.74 -33.47
CA ASN A 103 -2.08 0.63 -33.02
C ASN A 103 -1.41 -0.73 -33.22
N ILE A 104 -0.71 -0.94 -34.35
CA ILE A 104 0.01 -2.21 -34.60
C ILE A 104 1.14 -2.40 -33.59
N VAL A 105 1.92 -1.34 -33.33
CA VAL A 105 3.02 -1.39 -32.36
C VAL A 105 2.49 -1.67 -30.96
N CYS A 106 1.47 -0.93 -30.51
CA CYS A 106 0.84 -1.16 -29.20
C CYS A 106 0.24 -2.56 -29.09
N CYS A 107 -0.42 -3.05 -30.14
CA CYS A 107 -1.01 -4.39 -30.18
C CYS A 107 0.06 -5.47 -29.96
N PHE A 108 1.20 -5.34 -30.66
CA PHE A 108 2.31 -6.28 -30.53
C PHE A 108 2.88 -6.28 -29.10
N TYR A 109 3.10 -5.10 -28.51
CA TYR A 109 3.58 -4.99 -27.14
C TYR A 109 2.60 -5.60 -26.13
N PHE A 110 1.31 -5.24 -26.20
CA PHE A 110 0.32 -5.77 -25.26
C PHE A 110 0.12 -7.28 -25.40
N LEU A 111 0.21 -7.83 -26.61
CA LEU A 111 0.17 -9.27 -26.83
C LEU A 111 1.37 -9.96 -26.19
N ILE A 112 2.59 -9.46 -26.43
CA ILE A 112 3.81 -10.05 -25.86
C ILE A 112 3.78 -9.99 -24.33
N PHE A 113 3.57 -8.80 -23.76
CA PHE A 113 3.52 -8.67 -22.31
C PHE A 113 2.38 -9.50 -21.71
N GLY A 114 1.20 -9.50 -22.33
CA GLY A 114 0.07 -10.32 -21.89
C GLY A 114 0.41 -11.80 -21.83
N LEU A 115 1.05 -12.36 -22.87
CA LEU A 115 1.50 -13.75 -22.89
C LEU A 115 2.58 -14.03 -21.83
N VAL A 116 3.53 -13.10 -21.64
CA VAL A 116 4.55 -13.21 -20.59
C VAL A 116 3.91 -13.26 -19.19
N PHE A 117 2.96 -12.36 -18.89
CA PHE A 117 2.26 -12.36 -17.60
C PHE A 117 1.44 -13.62 -17.37
N VAL A 118 0.75 -14.13 -18.40
CA VAL A 118 0.04 -15.42 -18.32
C VAL A 118 1.03 -16.56 -18.06
N GLY A 119 2.19 -16.57 -18.71
CA GLY A 119 3.24 -17.57 -18.50
C GLY A 119 3.79 -17.54 -17.06
N ILE A 120 4.07 -16.35 -16.53
CA ILE A 120 4.53 -16.17 -15.13
C ILE A 120 3.45 -16.63 -14.14
N ALA A 121 2.19 -16.25 -14.36
CA ALA A 121 1.09 -16.71 -13.49
C ALA A 121 0.89 -18.23 -13.56
N GLY A 122 1.15 -18.84 -14.73
CA GLY A 122 1.06 -20.28 -14.95
C GLY A 122 2.18 -21.09 -14.27
N SER A 123 3.34 -20.50 -14.03
CA SER A 123 4.45 -21.19 -13.37
C SER A 123 4.23 -21.34 -11.85
N ILE A 124 3.46 -20.44 -11.25
CA ILE A 124 3.15 -20.41 -9.81
C ILE A 124 2.33 -21.63 -9.38
N THR A 125 2.83 -22.31 -8.36
CA THR A 125 2.13 -23.40 -7.68
C THR A 125 1.31 -22.81 -6.54
N GLU A 126 -0.01 -23.01 -6.58
CA GLU A 126 -0.95 -22.57 -5.55
C GLU A 126 -1.87 -23.75 -5.22
N ILE A 127 -1.93 -24.12 -3.95
CA ILE A 127 -2.79 -25.17 -3.41
C ILE A 127 -3.79 -24.47 -2.49
N ARG A 128 -5.08 -24.68 -2.74
CA ARG A 128 -6.18 -24.07 -1.98
C ARG A 128 -7.01 -25.18 -1.33
N LEU A 129 -6.89 -25.32 -0.02
CA LEU A 129 -7.56 -26.35 0.78
C LEU A 129 -8.76 -25.75 1.51
N ASN A 130 -9.98 -26.24 1.26
CA ASN A 130 -11.17 -25.85 2.03
C ASN A 130 -11.24 -26.63 3.35
N TYR A 131 -10.41 -26.25 4.32
CA TYR A 131 -10.40 -26.93 5.61
C TYR A 131 -11.63 -26.59 6.46
N GLY A 132 -12.35 -25.50 6.17
CA GLY A 132 -13.60 -25.19 6.85
C GLY A 132 -14.61 -26.35 6.76
N LYS A 133 -14.68 -26.99 5.59
CA LYS A 133 -15.53 -28.17 5.35
C LYS A 133 -14.92 -29.47 5.89
N GLU A 134 -13.63 -29.72 5.64
CA GLU A 134 -12.95 -30.96 6.09
C GLU A 134 -12.93 -31.10 7.63
N CYS A 135 -12.91 -29.96 8.33
CA CYS A 135 -12.82 -29.86 9.77
C CYS A 135 -14.17 -29.57 10.44
N GLU A 136 -15.28 -29.67 9.71
CA GLU A 136 -16.61 -29.38 10.25
C GLU A 136 -16.91 -30.25 11.49
N GLY A 137 -17.29 -29.59 12.59
CA GLY A 137 -17.59 -30.23 13.87
C GLY A 137 -16.39 -30.78 14.64
N LYS A 138 -15.14 -30.55 14.19
CA LYS A 138 -13.92 -31.02 14.83
C LYS A 138 -13.06 -29.85 15.30
N GLN A 139 -12.59 -29.89 16.55
CA GLN A 139 -11.62 -28.93 17.08
C GLN A 139 -10.21 -29.14 16.48
N GLN A 140 -9.86 -30.37 16.13
CA GLN A 140 -8.61 -30.70 15.47
C GLN A 140 -8.89 -31.63 14.28
N CYS A 141 -8.22 -31.36 13.16
CA CYS A 141 -8.36 -32.14 11.94
C CYS A 141 -7.02 -32.21 11.20
N ILE A 142 -6.92 -33.17 10.29
CA ILE A 142 -5.75 -33.41 9.46
C ILE A 142 -6.23 -33.37 8.02
N VAL A 143 -5.56 -32.56 7.19
CA VAL A 143 -5.86 -32.41 5.77
C VAL A 143 -4.62 -32.74 4.97
N ASP A 144 -4.72 -33.79 4.15
CA ASP A 144 -3.64 -34.23 3.28
C ASP A 144 -3.72 -33.54 1.92
N PHE A 145 -2.56 -33.25 1.33
CA PHE A 145 -2.47 -32.68 0.00
C PHE A 145 -1.21 -33.17 -0.72
N ILE A 146 -1.21 -33.00 -2.05
CA ILE A 146 -0.14 -33.50 -2.92
C ILE A 146 0.50 -32.33 -3.67
N ILE A 147 1.82 -32.33 -3.70
CA ILE A 147 2.61 -31.45 -4.56
C ILE A 147 3.02 -32.26 -5.79
N GLU A 148 2.54 -31.87 -6.97
CA GLU A 148 2.73 -32.66 -8.20
C GLU A 148 4.14 -32.56 -8.79
N LYS A 149 4.81 -31.43 -8.62
CA LYS A 149 6.12 -31.13 -9.21
C LYS A 149 7.07 -30.56 -8.18
N ASN A 150 8.35 -30.86 -8.30
CA ASN A 150 9.38 -30.23 -7.46
C ASN A 150 9.32 -28.72 -7.66
N THR A 151 9.25 -28.00 -6.55
CA THR A 151 9.03 -26.56 -6.54
C THR A 151 10.07 -25.91 -5.66
N TYR A 152 10.75 -24.92 -6.24
CA TYR A 152 11.86 -24.22 -5.60
C TYR A 152 11.42 -22.89 -5.02
N GLY A 153 12.04 -22.51 -3.92
CA GLY A 153 11.86 -21.20 -3.29
C GLY A 153 10.88 -21.21 -2.13
N PRO A 154 10.71 -20.05 -1.48
CA PRO A 154 9.91 -19.97 -0.29
C PRO A 154 8.43 -20.18 -0.60
N PHE A 155 7.76 -20.95 0.25
CA PHE A 155 6.32 -21.13 0.25
C PHE A 155 5.69 -20.21 1.28
N PHE A 156 4.55 -19.65 0.91
CA PHE A 156 3.79 -18.75 1.74
C PHE A 156 2.47 -19.42 2.08
N LEU A 157 2.17 -19.45 3.38
CA LEU A 157 0.96 -20.00 3.93
C LEU A 157 0.01 -18.85 4.25
N TYR A 158 -1.10 -18.76 3.53
CA TYR A 158 -2.17 -17.79 3.82
C TYR A 158 -3.40 -18.51 4.35
N TYR A 159 -4.07 -17.93 5.34
CA TYR A 159 -5.48 -18.25 5.56
C TYR A 159 -6.35 -17.32 4.72
N GLU A 160 -7.47 -17.84 4.26
CA GLU A 160 -8.47 -17.09 3.50
C GLU A 160 -9.85 -17.32 4.12
N LEU A 161 -10.55 -16.23 4.41
CA LEU A 161 -11.92 -16.20 4.89
C LEU A 161 -12.80 -15.63 3.78
N ASN A 162 -13.86 -16.32 3.40
CA ASN A 162 -14.87 -15.74 2.50
C ASN A 162 -16.00 -15.08 3.31
N GLU A 163 -16.78 -14.22 2.66
CA GLU A 163 -17.90 -13.50 3.28
C GLU A 163 -17.52 -12.75 4.57
N PHE A 164 -16.27 -12.30 4.68
CA PHE A 164 -15.73 -11.60 5.85
C PHE A 164 -15.39 -10.15 5.49
N TYR A 165 -16.21 -9.20 5.93
CA TYR A 165 -16.19 -7.83 5.44
C TYR A 165 -15.32 -6.90 6.30
N THR A 166 -13.99 -7.02 6.21
CA THR A 166 -13.08 -6.12 6.96
C THR A 166 -13.16 -4.66 6.52
N SER A 167 -13.64 -4.40 5.30
CA SER A 167 -13.81 -3.06 4.74
C SER A 167 -15.04 -2.32 5.27
N HIS A 168 -15.91 -2.99 6.02
CA HIS A 168 -17.06 -2.32 6.65
C HIS A 168 -16.57 -1.19 7.56
N SER A 169 -17.26 -0.03 7.52
CA SER A 169 -16.83 1.18 8.24
C SER A 169 -16.57 0.89 9.72
N ASP A 170 -17.51 0.20 10.37
CA ASP A 170 -17.45 -0.05 11.81
C ASP A 170 -16.30 -1.00 12.17
N PHE A 171 -15.97 -1.95 11.27
CA PHE A 171 -14.82 -2.82 11.46
C PHE A 171 -13.52 -2.03 11.30
N ALA A 172 -13.36 -1.30 10.20
CA ALA A 172 -12.15 -0.55 9.87
C ALA A 172 -11.87 0.59 10.86
N GLN A 173 -12.92 1.28 11.31
CA GLN A 173 -12.82 2.35 12.31
C GLN A 173 -12.56 1.81 13.72
N SER A 174 -12.85 0.54 14.00
CA SER A 174 -12.61 -0.04 15.34
C SER A 174 -11.14 -0.32 15.69
N ILE A 175 -10.20 0.11 14.84
CA ILE A 175 -8.76 -0.07 15.02
C ILE A 175 -8.16 1.25 15.49
N SER A 176 -7.89 1.38 16.78
CA SER A 176 -7.32 2.62 17.33
C SER A 176 -5.81 2.73 17.10
N PRO A 177 -5.31 3.75 16.35
CA PRO A 177 -3.88 3.92 16.12
C PRO A 177 -3.06 4.12 17.40
N LYS A 178 -3.65 4.75 18.42
CA LYS A 178 -3.01 4.94 19.73
C LYS A 178 -2.78 3.60 20.44
N GLN A 179 -3.79 2.73 20.47
CA GLN A 179 -3.65 1.39 21.06
C GLN A 179 -2.68 0.50 20.28
N MET A 180 -2.66 0.62 18.95
CA MET A 180 -1.67 -0.10 18.12
C MET A 180 -0.23 0.28 18.46
N LYS A 181 -0.01 1.52 18.93
CA LYS A 181 1.28 2.00 19.44
C LYS A 181 1.48 1.79 20.95
N GLY A 182 0.57 1.07 21.61
CA GLY A 182 0.68 0.75 23.04
C GLY A 182 0.27 1.89 23.99
N TYR A 183 -0.43 2.92 23.52
CA TYR A 183 -0.99 3.98 24.35
C TYR A 183 -2.42 3.68 24.82
N GLU A 184 -2.84 4.39 25.86
CA GLU A 184 -4.21 4.34 26.37
C GLU A 184 -5.10 5.34 25.63
N LEU A 185 -6.40 5.04 25.60
CA LEU A 185 -7.42 5.92 25.07
C LEU A 185 -8.12 6.64 26.21
N THR A 186 -8.58 7.86 25.94
CA THR A 186 -9.55 8.54 26.82
C THR A 186 -10.91 7.87 26.71
N ASP A 187 -11.82 8.18 27.64
CA ASP A 187 -13.17 7.61 27.61
C ASP A 187 -13.92 7.97 26.32
N GLU A 188 -13.81 9.22 25.87
CA GLU A 188 -14.36 9.70 24.60
C GLU A 188 -13.79 8.94 23.40
N GLU A 189 -12.49 8.64 23.39
CA GLU A 189 -11.86 7.87 22.32
C GLU A 189 -12.35 6.42 22.29
N TYR A 190 -12.57 5.80 23.46
CA TYR A 190 -13.18 4.48 23.53
C TYR A 190 -14.60 4.46 22.96
N ASP A 191 -15.39 5.51 23.18
CA ASP A 191 -16.75 5.60 22.63
C ASP A 191 -16.74 5.76 21.11
N VAL A 192 -15.69 6.35 20.54
CA VAL A 192 -15.50 6.48 19.09
C VAL A 192 -15.01 5.17 18.46
N TYR A 193 -13.92 4.60 18.98
CA TYR A 193 -13.29 3.42 18.36
C TYR A 193 -14.02 2.12 18.71
N CYS A 194 -14.62 2.03 19.90
CA CYS A 194 -14.99 0.76 20.51
C CYS A 194 -16.31 0.80 21.29
N PRO A 195 -17.40 1.44 20.82
CA PRO A 195 -18.59 1.73 21.62
C PRO A 195 -19.12 0.50 22.39
N ASP A 196 -19.23 -0.66 21.74
CA ASP A 196 -19.75 -1.89 22.34
C ASP A 196 -18.68 -2.94 22.67
N THR A 197 -17.39 -2.62 22.51
CA THR A 197 -16.27 -3.58 22.60
C THR A 197 -15.13 -3.08 23.48
N GLN A 198 -15.49 -2.33 24.53
CA GLN A 198 -14.53 -1.70 25.44
C GLN A 198 -13.92 -2.65 26.48
N SER A 199 -14.52 -3.82 26.80
CA SER A 199 -14.05 -4.71 27.88
C SER A 199 -13.92 -6.18 27.43
N PHE A 200 -13.26 -7.02 28.21
CA PHE A 200 -13.13 -8.46 27.91
C PHE A 200 -14.50 -9.15 27.85
N GLN A 201 -15.41 -8.74 28.73
CA GLN A 201 -16.79 -9.24 28.75
C GLN A 201 -17.51 -8.87 27.46
N SER A 202 -17.38 -7.63 26.97
CA SER A 202 -18.06 -7.20 25.75
C SER A 202 -17.41 -7.74 24.47
N LEU A 203 -16.10 -8.04 24.51
CA LEU A 203 -15.42 -8.85 23.50
C LEU A 203 -15.88 -10.32 23.50
N GLN A 204 -16.62 -10.78 24.52
CA GLN A 204 -17.08 -12.17 24.66
C GLN A 204 -15.93 -13.19 24.63
N ARG A 205 -14.80 -12.83 25.24
CA ARG A 205 -13.63 -13.72 25.34
C ARG A 205 -13.84 -14.71 26.50
N PRO A 206 -13.46 -15.98 26.36
CA PRO A 206 -13.53 -16.94 27.47
C PRO A 206 -12.65 -16.47 28.64
N GLU A 207 -13.07 -16.73 29.88
CA GLU A 207 -12.35 -16.27 31.08
C GLU A 207 -10.91 -16.78 31.19
N GLU A 208 -10.61 -17.90 30.53
CA GLU A 208 -9.25 -18.45 30.42
C GLU A 208 -8.27 -17.49 29.70
N PHE A 209 -8.80 -16.53 28.92
CA PHE A 209 -8.04 -15.52 28.19
C PHE A 209 -7.97 -14.16 28.90
N ASN A 210 -8.27 -14.09 30.19
CA ASN A 210 -8.16 -12.87 31.01
C ASN A 210 -6.70 -12.55 31.38
N LYS A 211 -5.81 -12.67 30.40
CA LYS A 211 -4.38 -12.45 30.54
C LYS A 211 -3.90 -11.52 29.43
N SER A 212 -2.89 -10.73 29.76
CA SER A 212 -2.11 -10.03 28.77
C SER A 212 -1.33 -11.02 27.90
N TYR A 213 -0.77 -10.54 26.80
CA TYR A 213 0.11 -11.36 25.96
C TYR A 213 1.32 -11.90 26.74
N ALA A 214 1.76 -11.20 27.79
CA ALA A 214 2.83 -11.61 28.70
C ALA A 214 2.35 -12.45 29.90
N GLY A 215 1.08 -12.82 29.95
CA GLY A 215 0.51 -13.75 30.94
C GLY A 215 0.04 -13.10 32.25
N PHE A 216 0.07 -11.77 32.38
CA PHE A 216 -0.43 -11.07 33.56
C PHE A 216 -1.95 -11.00 33.55
N MET A 217 -2.59 -11.20 34.70
CA MET A 217 -4.05 -11.09 34.80
C MET A 217 -4.52 -9.67 34.47
N ILE A 218 -5.51 -9.56 33.59
CA ILE A 218 -6.17 -8.28 33.27
C ILE A 218 -7.53 -8.25 33.95
N ASP A 219 -7.84 -7.10 34.55
CA ASP A 219 -9.15 -6.85 35.16
C ASP A 219 -10.25 -6.82 34.09
N LEU A 220 -11.19 -7.77 34.18
CA LEU A 220 -12.33 -7.93 33.29
C LEU A 220 -13.23 -6.70 33.18
N ASN A 221 -13.29 -5.90 34.25
CA ASN A 221 -14.15 -4.72 34.33
C ASN A 221 -13.46 -3.46 33.81
N LYS A 222 -12.19 -3.55 33.41
CA LYS A 222 -11.43 -2.45 32.83
C LYS A 222 -11.48 -2.47 31.31
N LYS A 223 -11.18 -1.30 30.75
CA LYS A 223 -11.11 -1.13 29.31
C LYS A 223 -9.93 -1.92 28.72
N VAL A 224 -10.18 -2.67 27.66
CA VAL A 224 -9.20 -3.56 27.03
C VAL A 224 -8.36 -2.85 25.99
N ASN A 225 -7.13 -3.34 25.83
CA ASN A 225 -6.20 -2.87 24.82
C ASN A 225 -5.65 -4.09 24.04
N PRO A 226 -5.79 -4.15 22.70
CA PRO A 226 -6.65 -3.31 21.87
C PRO A 226 -8.15 -3.60 22.10
N CYS A 227 -8.99 -2.61 21.91
CA CYS A 227 -10.45 -2.74 21.87
C CYS A 227 -10.96 -2.83 20.42
N GLY A 228 -12.28 -3.00 20.25
CA GLY A 228 -12.90 -2.90 18.93
C GLY A 228 -13.35 -4.24 18.35
N ILE A 229 -14.21 -4.17 17.34
CA ILE A 229 -14.74 -5.33 16.62
C ILE A 229 -13.62 -6.06 15.87
N ALA A 230 -12.65 -5.31 15.32
CA ALA A 230 -11.47 -5.89 14.69
C ALA A 230 -10.66 -6.74 15.67
N ALA A 231 -10.50 -6.30 16.92
CA ALA A 231 -9.82 -7.09 17.94
C ALA A 231 -10.67 -8.28 18.41
N LYS A 232 -12.00 -8.10 18.54
CA LYS A 232 -12.95 -9.16 18.92
C LYS A 232 -12.86 -10.40 18.03
N TYR A 233 -12.83 -10.19 16.71
CA TYR A 233 -12.85 -11.26 15.73
C TYR A 233 -11.47 -11.70 15.26
N ILE A 234 -10.41 -11.47 16.04
CA ILE A 234 -9.05 -11.91 15.70
C ILE A 234 -9.01 -13.40 15.31
N PHE A 235 -8.34 -13.72 14.20
CA PHE A 235 -8.17 -15.09 13.75
C PHE A 235 -7.31 -15.92 14.71
N ASN A 236 -7.75 -17.13 15.07
CA ASN A 236 -7.13 -17.94 16.13
C ASN A 236 -6.97 -19.44 15.80
N ASP A 237 -7.05 -19.84 14.53
CA ASP A 237 -6.64 -21.20 14.14
C ASP A 237 -5.11 -21.32 14.13
N SER A 238 -4.62 -22.56 14.22
CA SER A 238 -3.20 -22.86 14.06
C SER A 238 -2.95 -24.00 13.10
N PHE A 239 -1.79 -23.95 12.45
CA PHE A 239 -1.41 -24.86 11.38
C PHE A 239 -0.02 -25.45 11.66
N LEU A 240 0.10 -26.76 11.52
CA LEU A 240 1.38 -27.49 11.55
C LEU A 240 1.50 -28.29 10.27
N LEU A 241 2.60 -28.09 9.54
CA LEU A 241 2.86 -28.75 8.26
C LEU A 241 3.80 -29.94 8.44
N PHE A 242 3.48 -31.06 7.79
CA PHE A 242 4.25 -32.30 7.84
C PHE A 242 4.55 -32.82 6.43
N ASP A 243 5.76 -33.30 6.24
CA ASP A 243 6.19 -34.07 5.07
C ASP A 243 5.92 -35.56 5.32
N LEU A 244 5.18 -36.19 4.41
CA LEU A 244 4.81 -37.61 4.45
C LEU A 244 5.59 -38.46 3.43
N ASN A 245 6.64 -37.93 2.81
CA ASN A 245 7.43 -38.64 1.82
C ASN A 245 8.43 -39.63 2.45
N SER A 246 8.75 -39.45 3.72
CA SER A 246 9.63 -40.35 4.49
C SER A 246 8.81 -41.39 5.27
N GLU A 247 9.45 -42.50 5.70
CA GLU A 247 8.78 -43.55 6.50
C GLU A 247 8.16 -43.02 7.80
N ALA A 248 8.73 -41.95 8.36
CA ALA A 248 8.17 -41.21 9.48
C ALA A 248 7.77 -39.79 9.04
N PRO A 249 6.57 -39.31 9.39
CA PRO A 249 6.15 -37.93 9.16
C PRO A 249 7.13 -36.93 9.81
N ALA A 250 7.70 -36.02 9.02
CA ALA A 250 8.64 -35.02 9.50
C ALA A 250 7.97 -33.64 9.58
N PRO A 251 8.02 -32.92 10.72
CA PRO A 251 7.46 -31.58 10.81
C PRO A 251 8.29 -30.58 10.00
N LEU A 252 7.61 -29.73 9.24
CA LEU A 252 8.23 -28.63 8.49
C LEU A 252 8.16 -27.35 9.33
N ALA A 253 9.32 -26.79 9.68
CA ALA A 253 9.43 -25.58 10.48
C ALA A 253 8.95 -24.34 9.71
N LEU A 254 7.77 -23.84 10.06
CA LEU A 254 7.20 -22.62 9.50
C LEU A 254 7.73 -21.39 10.25
N ASN A 255 8.14 -20.36 9.51
CA ASN A 255 8.60 -19.09 10.04
C ASN A 255 7.44 -18.09 10.12
N SER A 256 7.22 -17.52 11.29
CA SER A 256 6.20 -16.48 11.55
C SER A 256 6.77 -15.05 11.55
N THR A 257 8.03 -14.88 11.16
CA THR A 257 8.73 -13.59 11.08
C THR A 257 8.98 -13.19 9.63
N ALA A 258 9.14 -11.90 9.37
CA ALA A 258 9.28 -11.32 8.03
C ALA A 258 8.08 -11.66 7.11
N ILE A 259 6.88 -11.58 7.68
CA ILE A 259 5.58 -11.75 7.04
C ILE A 259 4.71 -10.49 7.10
N ALA A 260 5.08 -9.48 7.89
CA ALA A 260 4.49 -8.15 7.93
C ALA A 260 5.37 -7.13 7.18
N PHE A 261 4.79 -5.99 6.80
CA PHE A 261 5.54 -4.92 6.16
C PHE A 261 6.48 -4.24 7.17
N SER A 262 7.70 -3.90 6.73
CA SER A 262 8.68 -3.20 7.58
C SER A 262 8.14 -1.87 8.13
N VAL A 263 7.36 -1.15 7.33
CA VAL A 263 6.73 0.12 7.74
C VAL A 263 5.72 -0.09 8.87
N ASP A 264 4.98 -1.21 8.87
CA ASP A 264 4.04 -1.53 9.95
C ASP A 264 4.81 -1.77 11.25
N LEU A 265 5.88 -2.58 11.17
CA LEU A 265 6.75 -2.93 12.31
C LEU A 265 7.46 -1.71 12.91
N GLU A 266 7.89 -0.76 12.06
CA GLU A 266 8.70 0.38 12.51
C GLU A 266 7.84 1.57 12.98
N TYR A 267 6.70 1.83 12.34
CA TYR A 267 5.96 3.10 12.53
C TYR A 267 4.53 2.94 13.06
N LYS A 268 3.88 1.81 12.84
CA LYS A 268 2.44 1.63 13.12
C LYS A 268 2.19 0.85 14.41
N TYR A 269 2.98 -0.19 14.66
CA TYR A 269 2.88 -1.03 15.84
C TYR A 269 4.10 -0.81 16.73
N SER A 270 3.90 -0.61 18.03
CA SER A 270 5.00 -0.39 18.97
C SER A 270 4.60 -0.77 20.38
N ARG A 271 5.54 -1.34 21.13
CA ARG A 271 5.38 -1.61 22.56
C ARG A 271 5.84 -0.43 23.39
N THR A 272 4.99 0.02 24.31
CA THR A 272 5.37 0.93 25.40
C THR A 272 5.80 0.11 26.62
N GLN A 273 6.49 0.74 27.59
CA GLN A 273 7.00 0.05 28.80
C GLN A 273 5.93 -0.72 29.61
N ASN A 274 4.65 -0.35 29.49
CA ASN A 274 3.55 -0.98 30.22
C ASN A 274 2.64 -1.85 29.34
N SER A 275 3.00 -2.05 28.07
CA SER A 275 2.25 -2.91 27.13
C SER A 275 2.01 -4.31 27.70
N GLN A 276 3.03 -4.92 28.32
CA GLN A 276 3.00 -6.28 28.85
C GLN A 276 1.92 -6.54 29.90
N PHE A 277 1.45 -5.53 30.64
CA PHE A 277 0.41 -5.71 31.67
C PHE A 277 -1.00 -5.41 31.16
N ARG A 278 -1.12 -4.82 29.97
CA ARG A 278 -2.38 -4.19 29.50
C ARG A 278 -2.84 -4.72 28.16
N GLN A 279 -1.91 -5.05 27.27
CA GLN A 279 -2.24 -5.58 25.96
C GLN A 279 -2.54 -7.07 26.03
N TRP A 280 -3.72 -7.47 25.56
CA TRP A 280 -4.11 -8.88 25.51
C TRP A 280 -3.69 -9.58 24.22
N LEU A 281 -3.44 -8.80 23.17
CA LEU A 281 -2.80 -9.26 21.94
C LEU A 281 -1.34 -8.86 21.93
N ASP A 282 -0.51 -9.75 21.38
CA ASP A 282 0.88 -9.41 21.09
C ASP A 282 0.94 -8.62 19.78
N LEU A 283 1.19 -7.31 19.87
CA LEU A 283 1.34 -6.45 18.70
C LEU A 283 2.71 -6.53 18.02
N ASP A 284 3.64 -7.32 18.55
CA ASP A 284 4.89 -7.69 17.85
C ASP A 284 4.70 -8.99 17.04
N ASP A 285 3.62 -9.76 17.27
CA ASP A 285 3.31 -10.93 16.45
C ASP A 285 2.84 -10.46 15.07
N GLU A 286 3.66 -10.72 14.06
CA GLU A 286 3.40 -10.31 12.68
C GLU A 286 2.09 -10.88 12.11
N LYS A 287 1.59 -12.01 12.63
CA LYS A 287 0.26 -12.54 12.27
C LYS A 287 -0.86 -11.64 12.75
N ILE A 288 -0.70 -11.06 13.94
CA ILE A 288 -1.65 -10.10 14.52
C ILE A 288 -1.58 -8.77 13.77
N ILE A 289 -0.38 -8.30 13.43
CA ILE A 289 -0.20 -7.12 12.58
C ILE A 289 -0.92 -7.31 11.24
N ASN A 290 -0.69 -8.45 10.58
CA ASN A 290 -1.34 -8.77 9.31
C ASN A 290 -2.86 -8.82 9.42
N TRP A 291 -3.42 -9.28 10.54
CA TRP A 291 -4.87 -9.25 10.77
C TRP A 291 -5.44 -7.83 10.66
N PHE A 292 -4.82 -6.87 11.36
CA PHE A 292 -5.29 -5.48 11.41
C PHE A 292 -5.12 -4.71 10.09
N ASN A 293 -4.44 -5.27 9.08
CA ASN A 293 -4.34 -4.69 7.75
C ASN A 293 -5.60 -4.91 6.91
N ILE A 294 -6.57 -4.00 6.97
CA ILE A 294 -7.88 -4.11 6.30
C ILE A 294 -7.76 -4.50 4.82
N GLN A 295 -8.64 -5.40 4.37
CA GLN A 295 -8.80 -5.76 2.97
C GLN A 295 -10.12 -5.22 2.41
N SER A 296 -10.08 -4.75 1.16
CA SER A 296 -11.23 -4.12 0.50
C SER A 296 -12.31 -5.12 0.09
N LEU A 297 -11.92 -6.38 -0.17
CA LEU A 297 -12.81 -7.43 -0.63
C LEU A 297 -13.34 -8.28 0.54
N PRO A 298 -14.54 -8.88 0.41
CA PRO A 298 -15.09 -9.82 1.39
C PRO A 298 -14.32 -11.15 1.47
N LEU A 299 -13.46 -11.41 0.48
CA LEU A 299 -12.49 -12.49 0.52
C LEU A 299 -11.21 -11.93 1.15
N VAL A 300 -10.96 -12.35 2.39
CA VAL A 300 -9.89 -11.86 3.24
C VAL A 300 -8.78 -12.89 3.28
N ARG A 301 -7.66 -12.61 2.61
CA ARG A 301 -6.48 -13.48 2.53
C ARG A 301 -5.30 -12.86 3.28
N LYS A 302 -4.77 -13.55 4.28
CA LYS A 302 -3.75 -13.02 5.20
C LYS A 302 -2.58 -13.96 5.33
N LEU A 303 -1.36 -13.43 5.26
CA LEU A 303 -0.15 -14.23 5.39
C LEU A 303 0.01 -14.69 6.84
N TYR A 304 0.09 -16.00 7.04
CA TYR A 304 0.21 -16.65 8.34
C TYR A 304 1.66 -17.04 8.66
N ALA A 305 2.36 -17.62 7.68
CA ALA A 305 3.73 -18.05 7.83
C ALA A 305 4.41 -18.21 6.47
N ARG A 306 5.74 -18.33 6.48
CA ARG A 306 6.55 -18.72 5.33
C ARG A 306 7.37 -19.97 5.64
N TYR A 307 7.67 -20.75 4.62
CA TYR A 307 8.60 -21.87 4.67
C TYR A 307 9.70 -21.61 3.65
N ASP A 308 10.93 -21.41 4.13
CA ASP A 308 12.01 -20.86 3.29
C ASP A 308 12.75 -21.91 2.43
N ASN A 309 12.41 -23.20 2.57
CA ASN A 309 13.04 -24.28 1.82
C ASN A 309 12.16 -24.79 0.69
N ASP A 310 12.76 -25.56 -0.21
CA ASP A 310 12.08 -26.20 -1.33
C ASP A 310 11.13 -27.32 -0.85
N LEU A 311 10.04 -27.51 -1.59
CA LEU A 311 9.13 -28.64 -1.41
C LEU A 311 9.24 -29.58 -2.61
N SER A 312 9.61 -30.82 -2.33
CA SER A 312 9.67 -31.89 -3.32
C SER A 312 8.26 -32.38 -3.68
N ALA A 313 8.10 -32.91 -4.88
CA ALA A 313 6.87 -33.57 -5.28
C ALA A 313 6.58 -34.74 -4.34
N GLY A 314 5.35 -34.83 -3.85
CA GLY A 314 5.05 -35.75 -2.76
C GLY A 314 3.78 -35.46 -1.99
N LYS A 315 3.58 -36.25 -0.93
CA LYS A 315 2.43 -36.14 -0.01
C LYS A 315 2.82 -35.32 1.21
N TYR A 316 1.94 -34.42 1.59
CA TYR A 316 2.09 -33.56 2.76
C TYR A 316 0.79 -33.55 3.54
N SER A 317 0.88 -33.18 4.80
CA SER A 317 -0.27 -33.11 5.69
C SER A 317 -0.24 -31.86 6.53
N ILE A 318 -1.40 -31.28 6.80
CA ILE A 318 -1.54 -30.16 7.72
C ILE A 318 -2.44 -30.56 8.87
N VAL A 319 -1.90 -30.45 10.07
CA VAL A 319 -2.65 -30.56 11.31
C VAL A 319 -3.16 -29.17 11.67
N ILE A 320 -4.48 -29.06 11.81
CA ILE A 320 -5.18 -27.79 12.01
C ILE A 320 -5.88 -27.83 13.36
N GLN A 321 -5.67 -26.80 14.17
CA GLN A 321 -6.53 -26.49 15.32
C GLN A 321 -7.60 -25.50 14.85
N ASN A 322 -8.84 -25.98 14.76
CA ASN A 322 -10.00 -25.32 14.18
C ASN A 322 -10.82 -24.62 15.28
N ASN A 323 -10.34 -23.46 15.71
CA ASN A 323 -10.90 -22.66 16.80
C ASN A 323 -11.80 -21.51 16.30
N TYR A 324 -11.61 -21.05 15.06
CA TYR A 324 -12.25 -19.86 14.52
C TYR A 324 -13.64 -20.19 13.95
N PRO A 325 -14.74 -19.69 14.55
CA PRO A 325 -16.09 -20.05 14.12
C PRO A 325 -16.47 -19.32 12.83
N THR A 326 -16.98 -20.05 11.83
CA THR A 326 -17.46 -19.47 10.57
C THR A 326 -18.95 -19.15 10.57
N GLN A 327 -19.70 -19.78 11.47
CA GLN A 327 -21.17 -19.65 11.55
C GLN A 327 -21.62 -18.21 11.83
N ILE A 328 -20.75 -17.41 12.47
CA ILE A 328 -21.01 -16.01 12.82
C ILE A 328 -21.06 -15.06 11.60
N PHE A 329 -20.46 -15.42 10.47
CA PHE A 329 -20.49 -14.62 9.23
C PHE A 329 -20.99 -15.42 8.01
N GLY A 330 -21.35 -16.69 8.18
CA GLY A 330 -21.92 -17.53 7.11
C GLY A 330 -20.93 -17.91 6.01
N GLY A 331 -19.63 -17.82 6.30
CA GLY A 331 -18.57 -18.12 5.33
C GLY A 331 -17.87 -19.47 5.55
N GLU A 332 -16.73 -19.62 4.88
CA GLU A 332 -15.85 -20.77 4.84
C GLU A 332 -14.40 -20.31 4.99
N LYS A 333 -13.54 -21.25 5.36
CA LYS A 333 -12.11 -21.01 5.58
C LYS A 333 -11.28 -21.88 4.66
N TYR A 334 -10.26 -21.26 4.12
CA TYR A 334 -9.33 -21.87 3.20
C TYR A 334 -7.91 -21.66 3.67
N LEU A 335 -7.07 -22.65 3.38
CA LEU A 335 -5.63 -22.57 3.57
C LEU A 335 -4.99 -22.57 2.19
N ILE A 336 -4.21 -21.53 1.91
CA ILE A 336 -3.54 -21.33 0.63
C ILE A 336 -2.05 -21.54 0.86
N ILE A 337 -1.45 -22.47 0.12
CA ILE A 337 -0.01 -22.71 0.11
C ILE A 337 0.46 -22.33 -1.29
N THR A 338 1.31 -21.32 -1.39
CA THR A 338 1.67 -20.77 -2.70
C THR A 338 3.11 -20.29 -2.76
N THR A 339 3.72 -20.45 -3.93
CA THR A 339 4.98 -19.77 -4.27
C THR A 339 4.69 -18.37 -4.80
N LEU A 340 5.62 -17.43 -4.66
CA LEU A 340 5.49 -16.09 -5.26
C LEU A 340 6.39 -15.95 -6.48
N SER A 341 5.90 -15.21 -7.47
CA SER A 341 6.74 -14.68 -8.56
C SER A 341 7.22 -13.27 -8.22
N SER A 342 8.10 -12.70 -9.04
CA SER A 342 8.46 -11.27 -8.96
C SER A 342 7.27 -10.32 -9.08
N PHE A 343 6.16 -10.78 -9.66
CA PHE A 343 4.93 -10.00 -9.81
C PHE A 343 3.85 -10.39 -8.77
N GLY A 344 4.23 -11.14 -7.74
CA GLY A 344 3.36 -11.54 -6.65
C GLY A 344 2.69 -12.90 -6.88
N SER A 345 1.44 -13.00 -6.44
CA SER A 345 0.67 -14.24 -6.39
C SER A 345 0.11 -14.65 -7.76
N LYS A 346 -0.43 -15.87 -7.82
CA LYS A 346 -1.08 -16.42 -9.01
C LYS A 346 -2.29 -15.58 -9.43
N ASN A 347 -2.14 -14.81 -10.50
CA ASN A 347 -3.23 -14.00 -11.05
C ASN A 347 -3.11 -13.88 -12.57
N PHE A 348 -4.09 -14.43 -13.30
CA PHE A 348 -4.12 -14.35 -14.76
C PHE A 348 -4.86 -13.12 -15.28
N SER A 349 -5.61 -12.41 -14.44
CA SER A 349 -6.51 -11.32 -14.86
C SER A 349 -5.76 -10.20 -15.57
N PHE A 350 -4.59 -9.81 -15.07
CA PHE A 350 -3.78 -8.78 -15.71
C PHE A 350 -3.28 -9.23 -17.09
N GLY A 351 -2.79 -10.46 -17.22
CA GLY A 351 -2.37 -11.02 -18.50
C GLY A 351 -3.51 -11.09 -19.52
N TYR A 352 -4.70 -11.56 -19.10
CA TYR A 352 -5.89 -11.58 -19.96
C TYR A 352 -6.37 -10.19 -20.36
N LEU A 353 -6.29 -9.21 -19.46
CA LEU A 353 -6.64 -7.82 -19.76
C LEU A 353 -5.75 -7.28 -20.88
N LEU A 354 -4.43 -7.48 -20.81
CA LEU A 354 -3.50 -7.04 -21.85
C LEU A 354 -3.76 -7.72 -23.20
N ILE A 355 -4.02 -9.03 -23.20
CA ILE A 355 -4.37 -9.78 -24.42
C ILE A 355 -5.69 -9.26 -25.02
N ALA A 356 -6.70 -9.00 -24.19
CA ALA A 356 -7.97 -8.43 -24.63
C ALA A 356 -7.78 -7.03 -25.24
N THR A 357 -6.98 -6.17 -24.59
CA THR A 357 -6.62 -4.84 -25.12
C THR A 357 -5.88 -4.94 -26.46
N ALA A 358 -4.95 -5.90 -26.62
CA ALA A 358 -4.31 -6.17 -27.90
C ALA A 358 -5.33 -6.55 -28.99
N GLY A 359 -6.31 -7.40 -28.66
CA GLY A 359 -7.41 -7.75 -29.56
C GLY A 359 -8.23 -6.53 -30.01
N VAL A 360 -8.57 -5.63 -29.09
CA VAL A 360 -9.29 -4.38 -29.41
C VAL A 360 -8.45 -3.48 -30.33
N GLN A 361 -7.15 -3.34 -30.08
CA GLN A 361 -6.26 -2.54 -30.92
C GLN A 361 -6.07 -3.14 -32.31
N PHE A 362 -6.00 -4.46 -32.41
CA PHE A 362 -5.96 -5.15 -33.69
C PHE A 362 -7.22 -4.88 -34.52
N LEU A 363 -8.40 -4.97 -33.90
CA LEU A 363 -9.67 -4.66 -34.57
C LEU A 363 -9.74 -3.18 -35.00
N SER A 364 -9.30 -2.27 -34.14
CA SER A 364 -9.18 -0.84 -34.45
C SER A 364 -8.27 -0.59 -35.66
N ALA A 365 -7.07 -1.19 -35.65
CA ALA A 365 -6.12 -1.11 -36.76
C ALA A 365 -6.72 -1.63 -38.07
N LEU A 366 -7.43 -2.76 -38.03
CA LEU A 366 -8.10 -3.35 -39.19
C LEU A 366 -9.15 -2.40 -39.77
N ILE A 367 -9.99 -1.79 -38.92
CA ILE A 367 -11.01 -0.83 -39.35
C ILE A 367 -10.37 0.41 -39.99
N ILE A 368 -9.33 0.97 -39.36
CA ILE A 368 -8.59 2.13 -39.89
C ILE A 368 -7.97 1.77 -41.25
N TYR A 369 -7.35 0.60 -41.35
CA TYR A 369 -6.75 0.11 -42.60
C TYR A 369 -7.80 -0.01 -43.71
N ILE A 370 -8.95 -0.64 -43.45
CA ILE A 370 -10.03 -0.78 -44.43
C ILE A 370 -10.53 0.60 -44.88
N LYS A 371 -10.80 1.51 -43.94
CA LYS A 371 -11.24 2.89 -44.27
C LYS A 371 -10.20 3.62 -45.10
N HIS A 372 -8.92 3.54 -44.73
CA HIS A 372 -7.85 4.19 -45.48
C HIS A 372 -7.77 3.68 -46.92
N ARG A 373 -7.91 2.36 -47.13
CA ARG A 373 -7.92 1.76 -48.48
C ARG A 373 -9.14 2.15 -49.31
N ILE A 374 -10.30 2.35 -48.69
CA ILE A 374 -11.50 2.85 -49.38
C ILE A 374 -11.30 4.29 -49.84
N VAL A 375 -10.79 5.17 -48.97
CA VAL A 375 -10.51 6.58 -49.31
C VAL A 375 -9.44 6.68 -50.39
N GLU A 376 -8.34 5.94 -50.26
CA GLU A 376 -7.26 5.92 -51.25
C GLU A 376 -7.77 5.49 -52.65
N LYS A 377 -8.69 4.51 -52.70
CA LYS A 377 -9.32 4.10 -53.96
C LYS A 377 -10.21 5.19 -54.56
N LYS A 378 -10.98 5.90 -53.73
CA LYS A 378 -11.83 7.02 -54.19
C LYS A 378 -10.98 8.16 -54.76
N GLU A 379 -9.95 8.58 -54.04
CA GLU A 379 -9.02 9.63 -54.48
C GLU A 379 -8.35 9.28 -55.81
N LYS A 380 -7.87 8.03 -55.97
CA LYS A 380 -7.30 7.55 -57.24
C LYS A 380 -8.31 7.56 -58.40
N HIS A 381 -9.58 7.24 -58.11
CA HIS A 381 -10.63 7.27 -59.13
C HIS A 381 -10.96 8.70 -59.58
N GLU A 382 -11.11 9.63 -58.63
CA GLU A 382 -11.34 11.06 -58.90
C GLU A 382 -10.17 11.71 -59.65
N GLN A 383 -8.92 11.38 -59.27
CA GLN A 383 -7.73 11.85 -59.98
C GLN A 383 -7.68 11.34 -61.43
N LYS A 384 -8.09 10.09 -61.67
CA LYS A 384 -8.16 9.53 -63.02
C LYS A 384 -9.21 10.26 -63.86
N ILE A 385 -10.40 10.52 -63.31
CA ILE A 385 -11.45 11.30 -63.99
C ILE A 385 -10.95 12.70 -64.36
N HIS A 386 -10.27 13.40 -63.42
CA HIS A 386 -9.73 14.72 -63.69
C HIS A 386 -8.60 14.73 -64.73
N ALA A 387 -7.74 13.70 -64.75
CA ALA A 387 -6.71 13.57 -65.77
C ALA A 387 -7.31 13.35 -67.17
N ASP A 388 -8.33 12.49 -67.28
CA ASP A 388 -9.04 12.21 -68.54
C ASP A 388 -9.75 13.47 -69.07
N LEU A 389 -10.34 14.29 -68.19
CA LEU A 389 -10.96 15.57 -68.57
C LEU A 389 -9.94 16.59 -69.10
N LYS A 390 -8.78 16.74 -68.43
CA LYS A 390 -7.71 17.65 -68.87
C LYS A 390 -7.08 17.26 -70.22
N LEU A 391 -7.06 15.96 -70.55
CA LEU A 391 -6.57 15.50 -71.85
C LEU A 391 -7.53 15.87 -72.98
N LYS A 392 -8.85 15.82 -72.73
CA LYS A 392 -9.86 16.26 -73.70
C LYS A 392 -9.79 17.76 -73.98
N GLU A 393 -9.61 18.59 -72.94
CA GLU A 393 -9.48 20.05 -73.11
C GLU A 393 -8.22 20.49 -73.89
N LYS A 394 -7.21 19.63 -74.03
CA LYS A 394 -5.99 19.93 -74.81
C LYS A 394 -6.04 19.45 -76.25
N SER A 395 -7.01 18.60 -76.59
CA SER A 395 -7.18 18.05 -77.94
C SER A 395 -8.18 18.81 -78.81
N ASP A 396 -8.98 19.69 -78.19
CA ASP A 396 -9.82 20.70 -78.82
C ASP A 396 -9.07 22.05 -78.85
#